data_AF-A0A392PM53-F1
#
_entry.id   AF-A0A392PM53-F1
#
_cell.length_a   1.000
_cell.length_b   1.000
_cell.length_c   1.000
_cell.angle_alpha   90.00
_cell.angle_beta   90.00
_cell.angle_gamma   90.00
#
_symmetry.space_group_name_H-M   'P 1'
#
loop_
_entity.id
_entity.type
_entity.pdbx_description
1 polymer ?
#
loop_
_entity_poly.entity_id
_entity_poly.type
_entity_poly.pdbx_seq_one_letter_code
_entity_poly.pdbx_strand_id
1 'polypeptide(L)'
;MTGAQALVAVPQSNGSPKAYTSNIASPNTQLTESNISYSHSNLSATHTNGEVTIYATINLPIGTASLVHLWQDGAMSGNTPQMHDMNSANQQSKERLDLTSGVTQQGSGGGSLSRRRN
;
A
#
# COMPACT_ATOMS: atom_id res chain seq x y z
N MET A 1 -8.56 -6.06 3.33
CA MET A 1 -9.13 -4.82 2.76
C MET A 1 -9.71 -5.15 1.39
N THR A 2 -10.94 -5.66 1.37
CA THR A 2 -11.60 -6.16 0.16
C THR A 2 -11.86 -5.03 -0.85
N GLY A 3 -11.55 -5.25 -2.12
CA GLY A 3 -11.72 -4.30 -3.22
C GLY A 3 -10.55 -3.33 -3.41
N ALA A 4 -9.54 -3.36 -2.54
CA ALA A 4 -8.35 -2.52 -2.69
C ALA A 4 -7.41 -3.06 -3.79
N GLN A 5 -6.58 -2.16 -4.30
CA GLN A 5 -5.48 -2.46 -5.22
C GLN A 5 -4.17 -2.10 -4.54
N ALA A 6 -3.17 -2.98 -4.65
CA ALA A 6 -1.95 -2.89 -3.86
C ALA A 6 -0.71 -2.75 -4.75
N LEU A 7 0.20 -1.90 -4.30
CA LEU A 7 1.62 -2.03 -4.58
C LEU A 7 2.21 -2.95 -3.52
N VAL A 8 2.94 -3.96 -3.93
CA VAL A 8 3.47 -4.99 -3.04
C VAL A 8 4.98 -5.01 -3.16
N ALA A 9 5.68 -5.02 -2.04
CA ALA A 9 7.10 -5.30 -1.97
C ALA A 9 7.34 -6.55 -1.12
N VAL A 10 8.00 -7.53 -1.71
CA VAL A 10 8.31 -8.80 -1.05
C VAL A 10 9.82 -8.91 -0.91
N PRO A 11 10.38 -8.83 0.32
CA PRO A 11 11.80 -9.07 0.54
C PRO A 11 12.26 -10.39 -0.06
N GLN A 12 13.45 -10.39 -0.68
CA GLN A 12 14.04 -11.57 -1.31
C GLN A 12 15.36 -11.91 -0.63
N SER A 13 15.80 -13.17 -0.75
CA SER A 13 17.07 -13.64 -0.19
C SER A 13 18.30 -12.94 -0.78
N ASN A 14 18.19 -12.37 -1.98
CA ASN A 14 19.25 -11.57 -2.62
C ASN A 14 19.35 -10.13 -2.09
N GLY A 15 18.53 -9.76 -1.09
CA GLY A 15 18.53 -8.43 -0.46
C GLY A 15 17.71 -7.36 -1.21
N SER A 16 17.32 -7.59 -2.46
CA SER A 16 16.51 -6.64 -3.24
C SER A 16 15.04 -7.07 -3.26
N PRO A 17 14.10 -6.26 -2.74
CA PRO A 17 12.69 -6.64 -2.75
C PRO A 17 12.12 -6.76 -4.16
N LYS A 18 11.25 -7.75 -4.38
CA LYS A 18 10.42 -7.82 -5.57
C LYS A 18 9.25 -6.85 -5.42
N ALA A 19 9.14 -5.87 -6.32
CA ALA A 19 8.01 -4.95 -6.38
C ALA A 19 7.04 -5.35 -7.49
N TYR A 20 5.75 -5.37 -7.21
CA TYR A 20 4.71 -5.70 -8.19
C TYR A 20 3.32 -5.18 -7.75
N THR A 21 2.29 -5.39 -8.56
CA THR A 21 0.91 -4.98 -8.23
C THR A 21 -0.01 -6.17 -8.03
N SER A 22 -1.07 -6.00 -7.22
CA SER A 22 -2.04 -7.06 -6.95
C SER A 22 -3.43 -6.50 -6.64
N ASN A 23 -4.48 -7.22 -7.03
CA ASN A 23 -5.86 -6.94 -6.61
C ASN A 23 -6.20 -7.72 -5.34
N ILE A 24 -6.88 -7.06 -4.40
CA ILE A 24 -7.34 -7.69 -3.15
C ILE A 24 -8.84 -7.96 -3.25
N ALA A 25 -9.21 -9.10 -3.84
CA ALA A 25 -10.60 -9.52 -3.94
C ALA A 25 -11.18 -10.04 -2.61
N SER A 26 -10.34 -10.51 -1.69
CA SER A 26 -10.73 -10.97 -0.35
C SER A 26 -9.59 -10.77 0.66
N PRO A 27 -9.87 -10.78 1.99
CA PRO A 27 -8.81 -10.72 3.01
C PRO A 27 -7.86 -11.91 2.99
N ASN A 28 -8.35 -13.09 2.58
CA ASN A 28 -7.55 -14.30 2.41
C ASN A 28 -6.78 -14.25 1.08
N THR A 29 -5.97 -13.21 0.90
CA THR A 29 -5.16 -12.98 -0.31
C THR A 29 -3.73 -13.44 -0.07
N GLN A 30 -3.11 -13.98 -1.13
CA GLN A 30 -1.67 -14.23 -1.19
C GLN A 30 -0.93 -13.09 -1.90
N LEU A 31 -1.63 -11.99 -2.20
CA LEU A 31 -1.15 -10.88 -3.02
C LEU A 31 -0.52 -11.40 -4.31
N THR A 32 -1.26 -12.24 -5.05
CA THR A 32 -0.80 -12.76 -6.34
C THR A 32 -0.65 -11.62 -7.34
N GLU A 33 0.48 -11.59 -8.03
CA GLU A 33 0.82 -10.56 -9.01
C GLU A 33 -0.25 -10.47 -10.11
N SER A 34 -0.78 -9.27 -10.32
CA SER A 34 -1.84 -8.98 -11.30
C SER A 34 -1.92 -7.49 -11.58
N ASN A 35 -2.35 -7.13 -12.80
CA ASN A 35 -2.56 -5.73 -13.15
C ASN A 35 -3.66 -5.09 -12.29
N ILE A 36 -3.41 -3.86 -11.84
CA ILE A 36 -4.39 -3.01 -11.18
C ILE A 36 -5.04 -2.04 -12.19
N SER A 37 -6.16 -1.43 -11.81
CA SER A 37 -6.95 -0.57 -12.69
C SER A 37 -6.27 0.78 -12.96
N TYR A 38 -5.44 1.25 -12.03
CA TYR A 38 -4.63 2.45 -12.24
C TYR A 38 -3.37 2.11 -13.01
N SER A 39 -3.17 2.77 -14.16
CA SER A 39 -1.88 2.68 -14.83
C SER A 39 -0.79 3.25 -13.93
N HIS A 40 0.36 2.62 -13.98
CA HIS A 40 1.49 2.96 -13.13
C HIS A 40 2.80 2.82 -13.91
N SER A 41 3.83 3.49 -13.42
CA SER A 41 5.18 3.42 -13.98
C SER A 41 6.22 3.52 -12.88
N ASN A 42 7.47 3.14 -13.21
CA ASN A 42 8.62 3.23 -12.32
C ASN A 42 8.43 2.48 -10.98
N LEU A 43 7.64 1.39 -10.98
CA LEU A 43 7.44 0.57 -9.80
C LEU A 43 8.74 -0.15 -9.43
N SER A 44 9.26 0.16 -8.26
CA SER A 44 10.46 -0.46 -7.69
C SER A 44 10.39 -0.47 -6.17
N ALA A 45 11.25 -1.26 -5.52
CA ALA A 45 11.37 -1.25 -4.08
C ALA A 45 12.82 -1.45 -3.64
N THR A 46 13.17 -0.84 -2.52
CA THR A 46 14.49 -0.97 -1.88
C THR A 46 14.33 -1.48 -0.47
N HIS A 47 15.32 -2.21 0.02
CA HIS A 47 15.42 -2.57 1.44
C HIS A 47 16.79 -2.13 1.97
N THR A 48 16.81 -1.05 2.74
CA THR A 48 18.05 -0.45 3.26
C THR A 48 17.85 -0.13 4.75
N ASN A 49 18.83 -0.46 5.59
CA ASN A 49 18.80 -0.20 7.04
C ASN A 49 17.54 -0.75 7.75
N GLY A 50 16.99 -1.86 7.27
CA GLY A 50 15.77 -2.47 7.83
C GLY A 50 14.46 -1.83 7.36
N GLU A 51 14.51 -0.85 6.45
CA GLU A 51 13.33 -0.17 5.91
C GLU A 51 13.07 -0.59 4.47
N VAL A 52 11.82 -0.97 4.19
CA VAL A 52 11.34 -1.23 2.83
C VAL A 52 10.66 0.02 2.31
N THR A 53 11.16 0.53 1.18
CA THR A 53 10.59 1.69 0.49
C THR A 53 10.07 1.27 -0.88
N ILE A 54 8.84 1.64 -1.23
CA ILE A 54 8.24 1.44 -2.55
C ILE A 54 8.25 2.77 -3.29
N TYR A 55 8.75 2.76 -4.52
CA TYR A 55 8.67 3.89 -5.45
C TYR A 55 7.72 3.53 -6.58
N ALA A 56 6.80 4.42 -6.91
CA ALA A 56 5.90 4.25 -8.04
C ALA A 56 5.32 5.61 -8.46
N THR A 57 4.96 5.73 -9.73
CA THR A 57 4.07 6.79 -10.23
C THR A 57 2.74 6.15 -10.58
N ILE A 58 1.64 6.66 -10.02
CA ILE A 58 0.28 6.19 -10.30
C ILE A 58 -0.45 7.28 -11.09
N ASN A 59 -1.02 6.90 -12.23
CA ASN A 59 -1.82 7.78 -13.07
C ASN A 59 -3.27 7.72 -12.61
N LEU A 60 -3.76 8.83 -12.07
CA LEU A 60 -5.14 8.95 -11.61
C LEU A 60 -6.02 9.55 -12.72
N PRO A 61 -7.32 9.19 -12.79
CA PRO A 61 -8.26 9.84 -13.68
C PRO A 61 -8.28 11.37 -13.50
N ILE A 62 -8.47 12.10 -14.59
CA ILE A 62 -8.62 13.57 -14.56
C ILE A 62 -9.75 13.95 -13.60
N GLY A 63 -9.50 14.93 -12.74
CA GLY A 63 -10.46 15.41 -11.74
C GLY A 63 -10.47 14.62 -10.43
N THR A 64 -9.58 13.63 -10.26
CA THR A 64 -9.39 12.96 -8.96
C THR A 64 -8.88 13.97 -7.93
N ALA A 65 -9.74 14.41 -7.02
CA ALA A 65 -9.39 15.38 -5.97
C ALA A 65 -8.85 14.71 -4.69
N SER A 66 -9.10 13.41 -4.53
CA SER A 66 -8.73 12.67 -3.33
C SER A 66 -8.68 11.17 -3.58
N LEU A 67 -7.93 10.45 -2.76
CA LEU A 67 -7.95 8.99 -2.70
C LEU A 67 -7.90 8.49 -1.26
N VAL A 68 -8.30 7.25 -1.04
CA VAL A 68 -8.01 6.54 0.21
C VAL A 68 -6.79 5.68 -0.03
N HIS A 69 -5.78 5.84 0.81
CA HIS A 69 -4.65 4.92 0.85
C HIS A 69 -4.58 4.24 2.21
N LEU A 70 -3.87 3.14 2.23
CA LEU A 70 -3.71 2.28 3.38
C LEU A 70 -2.32 1.70 3.35
N TRP A 71 -1.84 1.28 4.51
CA TRP A 71 -0.55 0.62 4.64
C TRP A 71 -0.71 -0.60 5.53
N GLN A 72 -0.15 -1.72 5.08
CA GLN A 72 -0.06 -2.95 5.86
C GLN A 72 1.28 -3.61 5.61
N ASP A 73 1.78 -4.27 6.63
CA ASP A 73 2.79 -5.31 6.55
C ASP A 73 2.22 -6.62 7.12
N GLY A 74 2.87 -7.73 6.82
CA GLY A 74 2.36 -9.04 7.22
C GLY A 74 3.42 -10.13 7.09
N ALA A 75 3.14 -11.26 7.71
CA ALA A 75 4.01 -12.42 7.66
C ALA A 75 4.15 -12.97 6.24
N MET A 76 5.22 -13.72 6.01
CA MET A 76 5.47 -14.44 4.77
C MET A 76 5.60 -15.93 5.04
N SER A 77 5.10 -16.76 4.13
CA SER A 77 5.39 -18.18 4.06
C SER A 77 6.27 -18.42 2.84
N GLY A 78 7.57 -18.64 3.06
CA GLY A 78 8.56 -18.58 1.98
C GLY A 78 8.54 -17.21 1.29
N ASN A 79 8.30 -17.19 -0.02
CA ASN A 79 8.19 -15.96 -0.81
C ASN A 79 6.74 -15.47 -1.01
N THR A 80 5.78 -16.06 -0.29
CA THR A 80 4.36 -15.76 -0.46
C THR A 80 3.84 -14.93 0.72
N PRO A 81 3.39 -13.68 0.49
CA PRO A 81 2.72 -12.88 1.51
C PRO A 81 1.51 -13.60 2.11
N GLN A 82 1.33 -13.46 3.42
CA GLN A 82 0.18 -13.98 4.14
C GLN A 82 -0.74 -12.83 4.56
N MET A 83 -1.97 -13.18 4.96
CA MET A 83 -2.89 -12.24 5.57
C MET A 83 -2.26 -11.62 6.83
N HIS A 84 -2.33 -10.29 6.95
CA HIS A 84 -1.91 -9.58 8.15
C HIS A 84 -2.93 -9.77 9.29
N ASP A 85 -2.53 -9.46 10.53
CA ASP A 85 -3.44 -9.52 11.67
C ASP A 85 -4.66 -8.61 11.47
N MET A 86 -5.85 -9.12 11.76
CA MET A 86 -7.12 -8.41 11.57
C MET A 86 -7.54 -7.60 12.80
N ASN A 87 -6.57 -7.14 13.61
CA ASN A 87 -6.86 -6.30 14.77
C ASN A 87 -7.40 -4.92 14.33
N SER A 88 -7.95 -4.15 15.27
CA SER A 88 -8.55 -2.84 14.98
C SER A 88 -7.54 -1.85 14.40
N ALA A 89 -6.32 -1.81 14.92
CA ALA A 89 -5.27 -0.91 14.44
C ALA A 89 -4.98 -1.13 12.95
N ASN A 90 -4.79 -2.38 12.53
CA ASN A 90 -4.54 -2.71 11.13
C ASN A 90 -5.77 -2.39 10.27
N GLN A 91 -6.98 -2.73 10.72
CA GLN A 91 -8.21 -2.41 9.96
C GLN A 91 -8.47 -0.90 9.80
N GLN A 92 -7.91 -0.08 10.70
CA GLN A 92 -7.98 1.39 10.67
C GLN A 92 -6.73 2.05 10.10
N SER A 93 -5.72 1.27 9.66
CA SER A 93 -4.50 1.77 8.98
C SER A 93 -4.80 2.24 7.55
N LYS A 94 -5.61 3.30 7.46
CA LYS A 94 -6.09 3.92 6.23
C LYS A 94 -6.38 5.39 6.47
N GLU A 95 -6.11 6.20 5.46
CA GLU A 95 -6.38 7.63 5.51
C GLU A 95 -6.81 8.13 4.13
N ARG A 96 -7.56 9.22 4.12
CA ARG A 96 -7.95 9.93 2.90
C ARG A 96 -6.92 11.01 2.62
N LEU A 97 -6.28 10.96 1.47
CA LEU A 97 -5.39 12.00 0.97
C LEU A 97 -6.18 12.95 0.05
N ASP A 98 -6.17 14.23 0.36
CA ASP A 98 -6.61 15.30 -0.53
C ASP A 98 -5.44 15.69 -1.45
N LEU A 99 -5.60 15.48 -2.75
CA LEU A 99 -4.56 15.68 -3.76
C LEU A 99 -4.41 17.15 -4.16
N THR A 100 -5.38 18.01 -3.81
CA THR A 100 -5.31 19.44 -4.08
C THR A 100 -4.59 20.21 -2.98
N SER A 101 -4.75 19.78 -1.74
CA SER A 101 -4.15 20.44 -0.56
C SER A 101 -2.96 19.68 0.04
N GLY A 102 -2.74 18.42 -0.37
CA GLY A 102 -1.70 17.55 0.18
C GLY A 102 -1.94 17.14 1.64
N VAL A 103 -3.18 17.27 2.14
CA VAL A 103 -3.54 16.98 3.52
C VAL A 103 -4.12 15.57 3.61
N THR A 104 -3.65 14.79 4.58
CA THR A 104 -4.29 13.52 4.94
C THR A 104 -5.28 13.70 6.09
N GLN A 105 -6.42 13.01 5.99
CA GLN A 105 -7.43 12.91 7.03
C GLN A 105 -7.59 11.45 7.40
N GLN A 106 -7.30 11.14 8.65
CA GLN A 106 -7.40 9.79 9.16
C GLN A 106 -8.87 9.36 9.24
N GLY A 107 -9.15 8.10 8.92
CA GLY A 107 -10.44 7.49 9.25
C GLY A 107 -10.68 7.55 10.76
N SER A 108 -11.92 7.70 11.19
CA SER A 108 -12.33 7.75 12.60
C SER A 108 -11.89 6.50 13.36
N GLY A 109 -10.66 6.46 13.91
CA GLY A 109 -10.13 5.22 14.49
C GLY A 109 -8.77 5.25 15.21
N GLY A 110 -7.86 6.23 15.05
CA GLY A 110 -6.68 6.25 15.93
C GLY A 110 -5.53 7.18 15.58
N GLY A 111 -5.27 8.19 16.44
CA GLY A 111 -3.97 8.86 16.58
C GLY A 111 -3.57 9.79 15.42
N SER A 112 -3.86 11.08 15.59
CA SER A 112 -3.56 12.18 14.68
C SER A 112 -2.06 12.37 14.39
N LEU A 113 -1.63 12.09 13.16
CA LEU A 113 -0.39 12.64 12.59
C LEU A 113 -0.69 13.23 11.19
N SER A 114 -1.54 14.26 11.15
CA SER A 114 -1.67 15.08 9.94
C SER A 114 -0.36 15.83 9.71
N ARG A 115 0.41 15.43 8.70
CA ARG A 115 1.62 16.16 8.30
C ARG A 115 1.44 16.68 6.88
N ARG A 116 1.36 18.01 6.76
CA ARG A 116 1.45 18.71 5.47
C ARG A 116 2.77 18.31 4.80
N ARG A 117 2.68 17.73 3.59
CA ARG A 117 3.84 17.55 2.72
C ARG A 117 3.70 18.56 1.58
N ASN A 118 4.25 19.76 1.80
CA ASN A 118 4.50 20.75 0.75
C ASN A 118 6.01 20.85 0.54
#